data_AF-A0A7R8XB23-F1
#
_entry.id   AF-A0A7R8XB23-F1
#
_cell.length_a   1.000
_cell.length_b   1.000
_cell.length_c   1.000
_cell.angle_alpha   90.00
_cell.angle_beta   90.00
_cell.angle_gamma   90.00
#
_symmetry.space_group_name_H-M   'P 1'
#
loop_
_entity.id
_entity.type
_entity.pdbx_description
1 polymer ?
#
loop_
_entity_poly.entity_id
_entity_poly.type
_entity_poly.pdbx_seq_one_letter_code
_entity_poly.pdbx_strand_id
1 'polypeptide(L)'
;MARWSENQCVRQNLALTPENQRLVLGRALNLIRFPLMTVEEFAMGPAQSQILTDREVVQLFLYFTVNPKPHVGFLDIPRCCMTGKEVTLSVCRFQKIESRWGYSGTSDRIRFVVDRRIFVVGFGLYGSIHAPQEFDVNIQLIHTVSGRVLGDNDTSFSCDGTQMTFRVMFMEPIEILPNTNYTASATLRGPDSHYGTRGLAKVSVDTPSEGKITFQFFNGIGNNNGTCVQDGQIPEIVFYGLAPSSSKSNGFTVDIPPFAEE
;
A
#
# COMPACT_ATOMS: atom_id res chain seq x y z
N MET A 1 4.01 -19.81 -8.85
CA MET A 1 5.34 -20.37 -9.21
C MET A 1 5.23 -21.48 -10.24
N ALA A 2 4.47 -22.55 -9.97
CA ALA A 2 4.35 -23.74 -10.82
C ALA A 2 4.06 -23.45 -12.31
N ARG A 3 3.01 -22.67 -12.60
CA ARG A 3 2.66 -22.32 -13.99
C ARG A 3 3.77 -21.55 -14.73
N TRP A 4 4.55 -20.72 -14.02
CA TRP A 4 5.65 -20.00 -14.65
C TRP A 4 6.85 -20.93 -14.89
N SER A 5 7.21 -21.77 -13.91
CA SER A 5 8.31 -22.73 -14.05
C SER A 5 8.04 -23.76 -15.15
N GLU A 6 6.82 -24.28 -15.25
CA GLU A 6 6.39 -25.18 -16.35
C GLU A 6 6.62 -24.55 -17.72
N ASN A 7 6.12 -23.33 -17.93
CA ASN A 7 6.27 -22.62 -19.20
C ASN A 7 7.73 -22.31 -19.54
N GLN A 8 8.57 -22.04 -18.55
CA GLN A 8 9.99 -21.77 -18.77
C GLN A 8 10.78 -23.05 -19.04
N CYS A 9 10.44 -24.19 -18.41
CA CYS A 9 10.98 -25.50 -18.77
C CYS A 9 10.68 -25.84 -20.24
N VAL A 10 9.44 -25.61 -20.70
CA VAL A 10 9.06 -25.79 -22.11
C VAL A 10 9.89 -24.91 -23.03
N ARG A 11 10.10 -23.63 -22.68
CA ARG A 11 10.93 -22.70 -23.46
C ARG A 11 12.39 -23.11 -23.55
N GLN A 12 12.92 -23.75 -22.52
CA GLN A 12 14.30 -24.24 -22.47
C GLN A 12 14.44 -25.69 -22.94
N ASN A 13 13.36 -26.29 -23.46
CA ASN A 13 13.31 -27.67 -23.93
C ASN A 13 13.73 -28.70 -22.85
N LEU A 14 13.36 -28.43 -21.59
CA LEU A 14 13.60 -29.28 -20.43
C LEU A 14 12.35 -30.10 -20.10
N ALA A 15 12.55 -31.33 -19.61
CA ALA A 15 11.45 -32.16 -19.12
C ALA A 15 10.76 -31.49 -17.92
N LEU A 16 9.43 -31.65 -17.82
CA LEU A 16 8.62 -31.12 -16.73
C LEU A 16 8.79 -31.94 -15.45
N THR A 17 9.96 -31.86 -14.84
CA THR A 17 10.24 -32.46 -13.53
C THR A 17 10.38 -31.37 -12.45
N PRO A 18 10.05 -31.64 -11.18
CA PRO A 18 10.19 -30.66 -10.10
C PRO A 18 11.62 -30.12 -9.97
N GLU A 19 12.62 -30.94 -10.25
CA GLU A 19 14.03 -30.56 -10.21
C GLU A 19 14.36 -29.53 -11.28
N ASN A 20 13.88 -29.74 -12.51
CA ASN A 20 14.05 -28.80 -13.61
C ASN A 20 13.27 -27.50 -13.35
N GLN A 21 12.07 -27.60 -12.79
CA GLN A 21 11.29 -26.41 -12.41
C GLN A 21 12.02 -25.59 -11.34
N ARG A 22 12.62 -26.25 -10.34
CA ARG A 22 13.44 -25.60 -9.32
C ARG A 22 14.69 -24.96 -9.92
N LEU A 23 15.36 -25.64 -10.85
CA LEU A 23 16.54 -25.13 -11.55
C LEU A 23 16.22 -23.85 -12.33
N VAL A 24 15.09 -23.82 -13.03
CA VAL A 24 14.63 -22.67 -13.82
C VAL A 24 14.19 -21.50 -12.93
N LEU A 25 13.61 -21.77 -11.76
CA LEU A 25 13.31 -20.74 -10.77
C LEU A 25 14.59 -20.18 -10.13
N GLY A 26 15.59 -21.02 -9.88
CA GLY A 26 16.89 -20.64 -9.36
C GLY A 26 16.80 -19.69 -8.16
N ARG A 27 17.50 -18.55 -8.23
CA ARG A 27 17.50 -17.53 -7.17
C ARG A 27 16.13 -16.85 -6.97
N ALA A 28 15.25 -16.87 -7.96
CA ALA A 28 13.92 -16.26 -7.85
C ALA A 28 13.03 -17.02 -6.86
N LEU A 29 13.30 -18.30 -6.60
CA LEU A 29 12.57 -19.09 -5.60
C LEU A 29 12.68 -18.48 -4.20
N ASN A 30 13.88 -18.00 -3.83
CA ASN A 30 14.13 -17.39 -2.51
C ASN A 30 13.48 -16.00 -2.36
N LEU A 31 13.07 -15.37 -3.47
CA LEU A 31 12.36 -14.09 -3.46
C LEU A 31 10.84 -14.27 -3.25
N ILE A 32 10.34 -15.50 -3.33
CA ILE A 32 8.94 -15.82 -3.05
C ILE A 32 8.73 -15.76 -1.53
N ARG A 33 7.71 -15.01 -1.13
CA ARG A 33 7.40 -14.71 0.27
C ARG A 33 6.37 -15.69 0.84
N PHE A 34 6.74 -16.98 0.88
CA PHE A 34 5.89 -18.00 1.50
C PHE A 34 5.47 -17.67 2.94
N PRO A 35 6.33 -17.08 3.80
CA PRO A 35 5.95 -16.73 5.17
C PRO A 35 4.78 -15.74 5.32
N LEU A 36 4.39 -15.05 4.23
CA LEU A 36 3.26 -14.13 4.20
C LEU A 36 1.96 -14.77 3.71
N MET A 37 2.00 -16.03 3.28
CA MET A 37 0.81 -16.78 2.90
C MET A 37 0.16 -17.36 4.16
N THR A 38 -1.14 -17.64 4.10
CA THR A 38 -1.80 -18.43 5.16
C THR A 38 -1.28 -19.87 5.14
N VAL A 39 -1.41 -20.59 6.26
CA VAL A 39 -0.97 -21.98 6.38
C VAL A 39 -1.72 -22.86 5.38
N GLU A 40 -3.01 -22.58 5.19
CA GLU A 40 -3.90 -23.27 4.28
C GLU A 40 -3.47 -23.08 2.82
N GLU A 41 -3.19 -21.84 2.41
CA GLU A 41 -2.70 -21.54 1.06
C GLU A 41 -1.34 -22.18 0.79
N PHE A 42 -0.46 -22.18 1.79
CA PHE A 42 0.85 -22.82 1.67
C PHE A 42 0.72 -24.34 1.53
N ALA A 43 -0.11 -24.97 2.35
CA ALA A 43 -0.33 -26.42 2.38
C ALA A 43 -1.00 -26.94 1.10
N MET A 44 -1.94 -26.19 0.51
CA MET A 44 -2.65 -26.60 -0.71
C MET A 44 -1.87 -26.30 -2.00
N GLY A 45 -0.94 -25.35 -1.98
CA GLY A 45 -0.21 -24.94 -3.18
C GLY A 45 1.28 -25.31 -3.13
N PRO A 46 2.15 -24.40 -2.65
CA PRO A 46 3.60 -24.60 -2.67
C PRO A 46 4.08 -25.91 -2.04
N ALA A 47 3.51 -26.34 -0.91
CA ALA A 47 3.94 -27.55 -0.21
C ALA A 47 3.69 -28.84 -1.02
N GLN A 48 2.64 -28.88 -1.85
CA GLN A 48 2.32 -30.04 -2.70
C GLN A 48 3.06 -30.03 -4.04
N SER A 49 3.68 -28.90 -4.41
CA SER A 49 4.30 -28.74 -5.73
C SER A 49 5.57 -29.56 -5.95
N GLN A 50 6.17 -30.12 -4.88
CA GLN A 50 7.48 -30.82 -4.90
C GLN A 50 8.66 -29.96 -5.39
N ILE A 51 8.45 -28.66 -5.62
CA ILE A 51 9.50 -27.71 -6.02
C ILE A 51 10.35 -27.30 -4.80
N LEU A 52 9.72 -27.23 -3.62
CA LEU A 52 10.38 -27.00 -2.34
C LEU A 52 10.96 -28.30 -1.80
N THR A 53 12.11 -28.23 -1.14
CA THR A 53 12.68 -29.40 -0.45
C THR A 53 11.91 -29.68 0.84
N ASP A 54 11.87 -30.94 1.27
CA ASP A 54 11.22 -31.33 2.54
C ASP A 54 11.71 -30.49 3.73
N ARG A 55 13.01 -30.16 3.74
CA ARG A 55 13.60 -29.28 4.76
C ARG A 55 13.00 -27.87 4.75
N GLU A 56 12.81 -27.28 3.58
CA GLU A 56 12.21 -25.95 3.43
C GLU A 56 10.72 -25.96 3.82
N VAL A 57 9.99 -27.01 3.43
CA VAL A 57 8.58 -27.19 3.79
C VAL A 57 8.41 -27.29 5.31
N VAL A 58 9.22 -28.12 5.97
CA VAL A 58 9.21 -28.25 7.44
C VAL A 58 9.57 -26.93 8.11
N GLN A 59 10.57 -26.21 7.62
CA GLN A 59 10.95 -24.90 8.15
C GLN A 59 9.82 -23.86 8.05
N LEU A 60 9.09 -23.85 6.94
CA LEU A 60 7.95 -22.94 6.74
C LEU A 60 6.76 -23.33 7.63
N PHE A 61 6.46 -24.62 7.80
CA PHE A 61 5.43 -25.05 8.75
C PHE A 61 5.77 -24.70 10.20
N LEU A 62 7.03 -24.83 10.60
CA LEU A 62 7.50 -24.36 11.91
C LEU A 62 7.32 -22.84 12.02
N TYR A 63 7.68 -22.07 10.99
CA TYR A 63 7.51 -20.62 10.96
C TYR A 63 6.05 -20.19 11.23
N PHE A 64 5.07 -20.91 10.70
CA PHE A 64 3.66 -20.61 10.90
C PHE A 64 3.11 -20.99 12.29
N THR A 65 3.77 -21.90 13.00
CA THR A 65 3.18 -22.54 14.20
C THR A 65 3.88 -22.17 15.51
N VAL A 66 5.15 -21.79 15.48
CA VAL A 66 5.95 -21.56 16.70
C VAL A 66 6.30 -20.08 16.94
N ASN A 67 6.44 -19.70 18.21
CA ASN A 67 6.85 -18.38 18.65
C ASN A 67 7.93 -18.51 19.75
N PRO A 68 9.15 -17.97 19.60
CA PRO A 68 9.63 -17.05 18.57
C PRO A 68 9.76 -17.69 17.18
N LYS A 69 9.46 -16.90 16.14
CA LYS A 69 9.50 -17.36 14.75
C LYS A 69 10.94 -17.71 14.33
N PRO A 70 11.20 -18.94 13.83
CA PRO A 70 12.52 -19.35 13.38
C PRO A 70 12.94 -18.61 12.11
N HIS A 71 14.24 -18.43 11.91
CA HIS A 71 14.77 -17.86 10.68
C HIS A 71 14.57 -18.83 9.50
N VAL A 72 13.97 -18.34 8.41
CA VAL A 72 13.73 -19.10 7.18
C VAL A 72 14.51 -18.48 6.01
N GLY A 73 14.86 -19.28 5.01
CA GLY A 73 15.59 -18.80 3.82
C GLY A 73 14.77 -17.98 2.82
N PHE A 74 13.56 -17.56 3.23
CA PHE A 74 12.60 -16.84 2.41
C PHE A 74 12.31 -15.48 3.01
N LEU A 75 12.00 -14.52 2.15
CA LEU A 75 11.61 -13.18 2.57
C LEU A 75 10.28 -13.26 3.33
N ASP A 76 10.30 -12.83 4.59
CA ASP A 76 9.13 -12.77 5.48
C ASP A 76 8.63 -11.33 5.71
N ILE A 77 9.34 -10.36 5.13
CA ILE A 77 8.94 -8.96 5.13
C ILE A 77 7.90 -8.73 4.02
N PRO A 78 6.70 -8.19 4.34
CA PRO A 78 5.73 -7.73 3.36
C PRO A 78 6.38 -6.92 2.25
N ARG A 79 5.94 -7.14 1.01
CA ARG A 79 6.27 -6.16 -0.03
C ARG A 79 5.68 -4.84 0.43
N CYS A 80 6.53 -3.82 0.64
CA CYS A 80 6.07 -2.45 0.52
C CYS A 80 5.56 -2.35 -0.92
N CYS A 81 4.23 -2.41 -1.06
CA CYS A 81 3.43 -2.45 -2.29
C CYS A 81 4.25 -2.32 -3.60
N MET A 82 4.47 -3.44 -4.30
CA MET A 82 5.12 -3.46 -5.61
C MET A 82 4.11 -3.80 -6.70
N THR A 83 3.82 -2.81 -7.55
CA THR A 83 3.67 -2.98 -8.99
C THR A 83 4.81 -2.18 -9.63
N GLY A 84 5.71 -2.87 -10.32
CA GLY A 84 7.04 -2.38 -10.74
C GLY A 84 7.08 -1.31 -11.85
N LYS A 85 6.26 -0.25 -11.75
CA LYS A 85 6.37 0.97 -12.56
C LYS A 85 5.83 2.23 -11.88
N GLU A 86 5.13 2.10 -10.75
CA GLU A 86 4.53 3.23 -10.04
C GLU A 86 5.29 3.44 -8.72
N VAL A 87 5.95 4.59 -8.60
CA VAL A 87 6.65 4.98 -7.37
C VAL A 87 5.59 5.28 -6.31
N THR A 88 5.56 4.49 -5.22
CA THR A 88 4.72 4.79 -4.06
C THR A 88 5.20 6.10 -3.43
N LEU A 89 4.34 7.10 -3.43
CA LEU A 89 4.58 8.39 -2.81
C LEU A 89 3.82 8.46 -1.48
N SER A 90 4.35 9.24 -0.55
CA SER A 90 3.60 9.67 0.62
C SER A 90 3.62 11.18 0.74
N VAL A 91 2.51 11.75 1.19
CA VAL A 91 2.43 13.16 1.58
C VAL A 91 2.33 13.22 3.08
N CYS A 92 3.34 13.80 3.74
CA CYS A 92 3.29 14.07 5.18
C CYS A 92 2.82 15.50 5.41
N ARG A 93 1.78 15.68 6.25
CA ARG A 93 1.17 17.00 6.48
C ARG A 93 1.71 17.76 7.68
N PHE A 94 2.53 17.14 8.53
CA PHE A 94 3.01 17.74 9.78
C PHE A 94 4.51 18.06 9.73
N GLN A 95 4.91 19.10 10.46
CA GLN A 95 6.32 19.53 10.55
C GLN A 95 6.99 19.12 11.87
N LYS A 96 6.20 18.81 12.90
CA LYS A 96 6.71 18.42 14.22
C LYS A 96 5.86 17.29 14.79
N ILE A 97 6.45 16.50 15.68
CA ILE A 97 5.83 15.38 16.37
C ILE A 97 5.88 15.66 17.88
N GLU A 98 4.77 15.41 18.57
CA GLU A 98 4.59 15.62 20.00
C GLU A 98 3.88 14.43 20.65
N SER A 99 3.65 14.50 21.96
CA SER A 99 2.86 13.54 22.75
C SER A 99 1.98 14.29 23.77
N ARG A 100 0.82 13.77 24.19
CA ARG A 100 0.17 12.47 23.90
C ARG A 100 -1.17 12.65 23.18
N TRP A 101 -1.58 11.66 22.39
CA TRP A 101 -2.90 11.61 21.74
C TRP A 101 -3.67 10.36 22.17
N GLY A 102 -4.90 10.55 22.65
CA GLY A 102 -5.69 9.49 23.26
C GLY A 102 -6.84 9.01 22.38
N TYR A 103 -7.33 7.80 22.68
CA TYR A 103 -8.37 7.13 21.92
C TYR A 103 -9.54 6.72 22.82
N SER A 104 -10.74 7.15 22.46
CA SER A 104 -11.99 6.83 23.18
C SER A 104 -13.05 6.18 22.28
N GLY A 105 -12.64 5.68 21.10
CA GLY A 105 -13.51 5.11 20.07
C GLY A 105 -14.02 6.11 19.03
N THR A 106 -13.66 7.40 19.16
CA THR A 106 -13.91 8.40 18.13
C THR A 106 -12.87 8.32 17.02
N SER A 107 -13.29 8.39 15.76
CA SER A 107 -12.39 8.40 14.61
C SER A 107 -11.66 9.75 14.47
N ASP A 108 -10.37 9.68 14.18
CA ASP A 108 -9.58 10.81 13.67
C ASP A 108 -9.92 11.03 12.19
N ARG A 109 -10.26 12.26 11.81
CA ARG A 109 -10.76 12.58 10.46
C ARG A 109 -10.13 13.84 9.90
N ILE A 110 -9.63 13.75 8.67
CA ILE A 110 -9.12 14.89 7.92
C ILE A 110 -9.66 14.86 6.49
N ARG A 111 -10.07 16.02 5.98
CA ARG A 111 -10.48 16.14 4.58
C ARG A 111 -9.30 16.54 3.72
N PHE A 112 -9.30 16.10 2.48
CA PHE A 112 -8.32 16.52 1.50
C PHE A 112 -8.91 16.64 0.10
N VAL A 113 -8.24 17.45 -0.70
CA VAL A 113 -8.41 17.59 -2.14
C VAL A 113 -7.04 17.49 -2.78
N VAL A 114 -6.96 16.87 -3.95
CA VAL A 114 -5.73 16.77 -4.75
C VAL A 114 -5.94 17.44 -6.11
N ASP A 115 -4.90 18.02 -6.67
CA ASP A 115 -4.94 18.70 -7.98
C ASP A 115 -4.84 17.73 -9.17
N ARG A 116 -4.53 16.46 -8.93
CA ARG A 116 -4.38 15.41 -9.94
C ARG A 116 -5.07 14.12 -9.56
N ARG A 117 -5.36 13.30 -10.57
CA ARG A 117 -5.85 11.94 -10.35
C ARG A 117 -4.74 11.10 -9.70
N ILE A 118 -5.07 10.44 -8.60
CA ILE A 118 -4.16 9.55 -7.86
C ILE A 118 -4.91 8.29 -7.45
N PHE A 119 -4.17 7.28 -6.98
CA PHE A 119 -4.74 6.14 -6.27
C PHE A 119 -4.21 6.10 -4.85
N VAL A 120 -5.10 6.25 -3.87
CA VAL A 120 -4.74 6.12 -2.46
C VAL A 120 -4.70 4.64 -2.10
N VAL A 121 -3.61 4.20 -1.49
CA VAL A 121 -3.42 2.81 -1.09
C VAL A 121 -3.42 2.61 0.42
N GLY A 122 -3.27 3.68 1.19
CA GLY A 122 -3.24 3.58 2.64
C GLY A 122 -2.92 4.90 3.34
N PHE A 123 -2.83 4.82 4.66
CA PHE A 123 -2.45 5.93 5.53
C PHE A 123 -1.21 5.55 6.35
N GLY A 124 -0.37 6.53 6.64
CA GLY A 124 0.61 6.43 7.73
C GLY A 124 -0.01 7.00 9.00
N LEU A 125 0.11 6.28 10.10
CA LEU A 125 -0.44 6.63 11.41
C LEU A 125 0.68 6.70 12.45
N TYR A 126 0.56 7.56 13.46
CA TYR A 126 1.50 7.54 14.59
C TYR A 126 1.15 6.41 15.56
N GLY A 127 2.19 5.79 16.12
CA GLY A 127 2.08 4.71 17.11
C GLY A 127 2.30 5.16 18.56
N SER A 128 2.38 4.17 19.45
CA SER A 128 2.56 4.31 20.90
C SER A 128 3.68 5.27 21.29
N ILE A 129 3.47 6.04 22.37
CA ILE A 129 4.54 6.82 23.04
C ILE A 129 5.37 5.98 24.02
N HIS A 130 5.00 4.71 24.20
CA HIS A 130 5.60 3.78 25.15
C HIS A 130 6.21 2.59 24.40
N ALA A 131 6.45 1.49 25.11
CA ALA A 131 7.01 0.25 24.58
C ALA A 131 6.24 -0.29 23.35
N PRO A 132 6.83 -1.27 22.64
CA PRO A 132 6.18 -1.88 21.48
C PRO A 132 4.78 -2.38 21.81
N GLN A 133 3.80 -1.94 21.03
CA GLN A 133 2.39 -2.24 21.22
C GLN A 133 1.71 -2.43 19.86
N GLU A 134 0.65 -3.23 19.87
CA GLU A 134 -0.28 -3.35 18.76
C GLU A 134 -1.48 -2.41 18.90
N PHE A 135 -1.87 -1.79 17.79
CA PHE A 135 -3.10 -1.01 17.67
C PHE A 135 -4.06 -1.73 16.74
N ASP A 136 -5.31 -1.86 17.15
CA ASP A 136 -6.40 -2.16 16.21
C ASP A 136 -6.83 -0.85 15.55
N VAL A 137 -7.05 -0.88 14.25
CA VAL A 137 -7.48 0.29 13.51
C VAL A 137 -8.47 -0.07 12.41
N ASN A 138 -9.54 0.71 12.34
CA ASN A 138 -10.40 0.76 11.17
C ASN A 138 -10.04 2.00 10.35
N ILE A 139 -9.59 1.82 9.11
CA ILE A 139 -9.37 2.92 8.17
C ILE A 139 -10.50 3.00 7.14
N GLN A 140 -10.90 4.20 6.77
CA GLN A 140 -11.88 4.45 5.72
C GLN A 140 -11.48 5.64 4.86
N LEU A 141 -11.78 5.54 3.57
CA LEU A 141 -11.74 6.66 2.65
C LEU A 141 -13.14 6.96 2.15
N ILE A 142 -13.63 8.18 2.37
CA ILE A 142 -15.03 8.54 2.20
C ILE A 142 -15.14 9.68 1.20
N HIS A 143 -16.05 9.59 0.24
CA HIS A 143 -16.42 10.72 -0.60
C HIS A 143 -17.23 11.72 0.24
N THR A 144 -16.64 12.90 0.55
CA THR A 144 -17.17 13.80 1.58
C THR A 144 -18.60 14.26 1.28
N VAL A 145 -18.90 14.58 0.02
CA VAL A 145 -20.20 15.17 -0.35
C VAL A 145 -21.33 14.15 -0.25
N SER A 146 -21.10 12.92 -0.72
CA SER A 146 -22.14 11.89 -0.70
C SER A 146 -22.15 11.04 0.58
N GLY A 147 -21.12 11.15 1.43
CA GLY A 147 -20.94 10.29 2.60
C GLY A 147 -20.64 8.83 2.28
N ARG A 148 -20.40 8.48 1.01
CA ARG A 148 -20.18 7.09 0.57
C ARG A 148 -18.76 6.66 0.94
N VAL A 149 -18.65 5.53 1.65
CA VAL A 149 -17.36 4.86 1.87
C VAL A 149 -16.89 4.27 0.54
N LEU A 150 -15.69 4.65 0.12
CA LEU A 150 -15.05 4.19 -1.12
C LEU A 150 -14.15 2.99 -0.90
N GLY A 151 -13.61 2.87 0.32
CA GLY A 151 -12.94 1.68 0.78
C GLY A 151 -12.72 1.76 2.28
N ASP A 152 -12.67 0.59 2.88
CA ASP A 152 -12.48 0.38 4.31
C ASP A 152 -11.55 -0.81 4.54
N ASN A 153 -10.94 -0.85 5.72
CA ASN A 153 -10.21 -2.02 6.18
C ASN A 153 -10.13 -2.02 7.71
N ASP A 154 -10.56 -3.13 8.32
CA ASP A 154 -10.31 -3.44 9.73
C ASP A 154 -9.00 -4.23 9.83
N THR A 155 -8.00 -3.63 10.45
CA THR A 155 -6.64 -4.19 10.51
C THR A 155 -5.96 -3.83 11.82
N SER A 156 -4.73 -4.30 12.01
CA SER A 156 -3.87 -3.92 13.12
C SER A 156 -2.48 -3.54 12.63
N PHE A 157 -1.76 -2.75 13.42
CA PHE A 157 -0.34 -2.51 13.19
C PHE A 157 0.42 -2.53 14.51
N SER A 158 1.62 -3.11 14.46
CA SER A 158 2.57 -3.05 15.56
C SER A 158 3.46 -1.82 15.42
N CYS A 159 3.66 -1.11 16.52
CA CYS A 159 4.60 -0.01 16.64
C CYS A 159 5.67 -0.34 17.67
N ASP A 160 6.83 0.29 17.57
CA ASP A 160 8.01 0.05 18.39
C ASP A 160 8.25 1.14 19.46
N GLY A 161 7.33 2.10 19.58
CA GLY A 161 7.47 3.26 20.46
C GLY A 161 8.22 4.45 19.85
N THR A 162 8.64 4.34 18.58
CA THR A 162 9.30 5.44 17.89
C THR A 162 8.30 6.48 17.39
N GLN A 163 8.82 7.67 17.09
CA GLN A 163 8.07 8.75 16.45
C GLN A 163 7.81 8.50 14.95
N MET A 164 8.14 7.32 14.42
CA MET A 164 7.88 7.00 13.02
C MET A 164 6.39 6.80 12.75
N THR A 165 6.04 6.86 11.47
CA THR A 165 4.68 6.55 11.00
C THR A 165 4.59 5.11 10.53
N PHE A 166 3.52 4.43 10.92
CA PHE A 166 3.25 3.03 10.58
C PHE A 166 2.16 2.99 9.52
N ARG A 167 2.43 2.29 8.42
CA ARG A 167 1.53 2.26 7.26
C ARG A 167 0.46 1.18 7.44
N VAL A 168 -0.77 1.57 7.20
CA VAL A 168 -1.94 0.69 7.11
C VAL A 168 -2.59 0.88 5.74
N MET A 169 -2.94 -0.23 5.11
CA MET A 169 -3.27 -0.27 3.68
C MET A 169 -4.73 -0.68 3.48
N PHE A 170 -5.36 -0.16 2.43
CA PHE A 170 -6.63 -0.67 1.93
C PHE A 170 -6.41 -2.01 1.21
N MET A 171 -7.48 -2.80 1.08
CA MET A 171 -7.44 -4.06 0.33
C MET A 171 -7.11 -3.82 -1.16
N GLU A 172 -7.64 -2.73 -1.72
CA GLU A 172 -7.41 -2.34 -3.10
C GLU A 172 -7.11 -0.82 -3.18
N PRO A 173 -6.31 -0.37 -4.17
CA PRO A 173 -6.09 1.05 -4.41
C PRO A 173 -7.40 1.77 -4.74
N ILE A 174 -7.65 2.90 -4.10
CA ILE A 174 -8.88 3.69 -4.27
C ILE A 174 -8.60 4.89 -5.17
N GLU A 175 -9.36 4.99 -6.26
CA GLU A 175 -9.27 6.12 -7.19
C GLU A 175 -9.73 7.44 -6.56
N ILE A 176 -8.89 8.46 -6.69
CA ILE A 176 -9.16 9.82 -6.25
C ILE A 176 -9.11 10.75 -7.45
N LEU A 177 -10.23 11.43 -7.68
CA LEU A 177 -10.38 12.40 -8.75
C LEU A 177 -9.87 13.78 -8.31
N PRO A 178 -9.29 14.54 -9.25
CA PRO A 178 -8.82 15.89 -8.94
C PRO A 178 -9.99 16.78 -8.50
N ASN A 179 -9.69 17.76 -7.64
CA ASN A 179 -10.62 18.79 -7.17
C ASN A 179 -11.89 18.26 -6.48
N THR A 180 -11.88 17.01 -6.03
CA THR A 180 -12.99 16.38 -5.31
C THR A 180 -12.65 16.26 -3.82
N ASN A 181 -13.62 16.51 -2.93
CA ASN A 181 -13.41 16.42 -1.49
C ASN A 181 -13.56 14.97 -1.00
N TYR A 182 -12.52 14.48 -0.33
CA TYR A 182 -12.50 13.18 0.32
C TYR A 182 -12.17 13.35 1.81
N THR A 183 -12.67 12.43 2.63
CA THR A 183 -12.37 12.34 4.06
C THR A 183 -11.56 11.08 4.31
N ALA A 184 -10.33 11.24 4.78
CA ALA A 184 -9.54 10.18 5.38
C ALA A 184 -9.99 10.02 6.85
N SER A 185 -10.28 8.79 7.24
CA SER A 185 -10.79 8.45 8.57
C SER A 185 -10.02 7.26 9.13
N ALA A 186 -9.57 7.37 10.38
CA ALA A 186 -8.90 6.29 11.10
C ALA A 186 -9.46 6.19 12.52
N THR A 187 -9.97 5.02 12.90
CA THR A 187 -10.49 4.75 14.23
C THR A 187 -9.54 3.80 14.94
N LEU A 188 -8.64 4.36 15.75
CA LEU A 188 -7.64 3.59 16.48
C LEU A 188 -8.20 3.13 17.83
N ARG A 189 -7.83 1.91 18.23
CA ARG A 189 -8.04 1.36 19.57
C ARG A 189 -6.70 0.86 20.08
N GLY A 190 -6.22 1.49 21.15
CA GLY A 190 -4.91 1.22 21.73
C GLY A 190 -4.54 2.27 22.77
N PRO A 191 -3.31 2.22 23.32
CA PRO A 191 -2.81 3.22 24.27
C PRO A 191 -2.56 4.57 23.61
N ASP A 192 -2.15 5.56 24.40
CA ASP A 192 -1.81 6.88 23.88
C ASP A 192 -0.68 6.81 22.85
N SER A 193 -0.80 7.61 21.78
CA SER A 193 0.18 7.69 20.70
C SER A 193 0.89 9.04 20.65
N HIS A 194 1.88 9.11 19.77
CA HIS A 194 2.38 10.38 19.25
C HIS A 194 1.33 11.06 18.39
N TYR A 195 1.48 12.36 18.16
CA TYR A 195 0.69 13.10 17.17
C TYR A 195 1.52 14.16 16.48
N GLY A 196 1.05 14.60 15.32
CA GLY A 196 1.70 15.66 14.56
C GLY A 196 1.20 17.03 14.99
N THR A 197 2.07 18.02 14.88
CA THR A 197 1.77 19.44 15.09
C THR A 197 2.35 20.28 13.96
N ARG A 198 1.95 21.55 13.92
CA ARG A 198 2.34 22.51 12.86
C ARG A 198 1.99 21.99 11.47
N GLY A 199 0.77 21.46 11.36
CA GLY A 199 0.28 20.89 10.12
C GLY A 199 0.07 21.94 9.03
N LEU A 200 0.37 21.55 7.80
CA LEU A 200 0.32 22.38 6.61
C LEU A 200 -1.01 22.16 5.89
N ALA A 201 -1.74 23.25 5.66
CA ALA A 201 -2.98 23.22 4.88
C ALA A 201 -2.76 22.83 3.40
N LYS A 202 -1.53 23.00 2.89
CA LYS A 202 -1.16 22.68 1.51
C LYS A 202 0.24 22.08 1.48
N VAL A 203 0.36 20.92 0.83
CA VAL A 203 1.64 20.20 0.68
C VAL A 203 1.77 19.73 -0.76
N SER A 204 2.92 20.02 -1.36
CA SER A 204 3.26 19.53 -2.70
C SER A 204 4.34 18.46 -2.62
N VAL A 205 4.12 17.35 -3.30
CA VAL A 205 5.05 16.23 -3.41
C VAL A 205 5.63 16.21 -4.83
N ASP A 206 6.96 16.17 -4.92
CA ASP A 206 7.67 15.99 -6.19
C ASP A 206 7.50 14.55 -6.67
N THR A 207 7.11 14.41 -7.94
CA THR A 207 6.98 13.13 -8.62
C THR A 207 8.13 12.97 -9.61
N PRO A 208 8.69 11.76 -9.77
CA PRO A 208 9.79 11.54 -10.71
C PRO A 208 9.45 11.83 -12.18
N SER A 209 8.17 11.74 -12.56
CA SER A 209 7.71 11.80 -13.96
C SER A 209 6.74 12.93 -14.29
N GLU A 210 6.11 13.57 -13.30
CA GLU A 210 4.90 14.38 -13.51
C GLU A 210 4.97 15.80 -12.91
N GLY A 211 6.12 16.20 -12.37
CA GLY A 211 6.27 17.46 -11.64
C GLY A 211 5.70 17.35 -10.23
N LYS A 212 4.89 18.31 -9.78
CA LYS A 212 4.35 18.34 -8.41
C LYS A 212 2.88 17.91 -8.37
N ILE A 213 2.53 17.07 -7.40
CA ILE A 213 1.16 16.79 -6.97
C ILE A 213 0.91 17.56 -5.69
N THR A 214 -0.21 18.29 -5.62
CA THR A 214 -0.54 19.15 -4.49
C THR A 214 -1.78 18.66 -3.77
N PHE A 215 -1.61 18.43 -2.47
CA PHE A 215 -2.68 18.16 -1.52
C PHE A 215 -3.07 19.43 -0.80
N GLN A 216 -4.37 19.64 -0.63
CA GLN A 216 -4.95 20.65 0.24
C GLN A 216 -5.77 19.96 1.31
N PHE A 217 -5.47 20.24 2.58
CA PHE A 217 -6.10 19.64 3.74
C PHE A 217 -7.10 20.59 4.38
N PHE A 218 -8.23 20.03 4.85
CA PHE A 218 -9.29 20.75 5.52
C PHE A 218 -9.76 19.98 6.75
N ASN A 219 -10.29 20.70 7.75
CA ASN A 219 -10.81 20.05 8.96
C ASN A 219 -11.94 19.08 8.63
N GLY A 220 -11.97 17.93 9.31
CA GLY A 220 -13.07 16.98 9.26
C GLY A 220 -14.41 17.63 9.61
N ILE A 221 -15.50 17.04 9.10
CA ILE A 221 -16.86 17.44 9.47
C ILE A 221 -17.31 16.58 10.66
N GLY A 222 -17.83 17.23 11.70
CA GLY A 222 -18.34 16.56 12.89
C GLY A 222 -17.21 16.12 13.83
N ASN A 223 -17.46 15.04 14.58
CA ASN A 223 -16.50 14.53 15.56
C ASN A 223 -15.30 13.89 14.84
N ASN A 224 -14.10 14.37 15.17
CA ASN A 224 -12.83 14.03 14.51
C ASN A 224 -11.73 13.70 15.52
N ASN A 225 -12.09 13.36 16.77
CA ASN A 225 -11.17 13.08 17.87
C ASN A 225 -10.15 14.21 18.17
N GLY A 226 -10.45 15.44 17.74
CA GLY A 226 -9.54 16.59 17.85
C GLY A 226 -8.60 16.77 16.65
N THR A 227 -8.53 15.82 15.71
CA THR A 227 -7.66 15.91 14.53
C THR A 227 -8.12 17.04 13.61
N CYS A 228 -7.23 17.98 13.34
CA CYS A 228 -7.46 19.13 12.48
C CYS A 228 -6.28 19.31 11.50
N VAL A 229 -6.32 20.38 10.69
CA VAL A 229 -5.22 20.70 9.77
C VAL A 229 -3.91 20.92 10.54
N GLN A 230 -3.95 21.53 11.73
CA GLN A 230 -2.78 21.90 12.51
C GLN A 230 -2.20 20.74 13.32
N ASP A 231 -3.06 19.88 13.88
CA ASP A 231 -2.66 18.89 14.89
C ASP A 231 -3.43 17.57 14.75
N GLY A 232 -2.81 16.46 15.20
CA GLY A 232 -3.49 15.18 15.41
C GLY A 232 -2.91 14.01 14.62
N GLN A 233 -3.79 13.09 14.22
CA GLN A 233 -3.47 11.83 13.54
C GLN A 233 -3.55 11.92 12.01
N ILE A 234 -3.29 10.78 11.35
CA ILE A 234 -3.21 10.67 9.88
C ILE A 234 -2.12 11.63 9.35
N PRO A 235 -0.85 11.43 9.75
CA PRO A 235 0.27 12.20 9.22
C PRO A 235 0.47 12.01 7.73
N GLU A 236 0.30 10.77 7.22
CA GLU A 236 0.59 10.45 5.83
C GLU A 236 -0.61 9.90 5.07
N ILE A 237 -0.76 10.34 3.81
CA ILE A 237 -1.53 9.63 2.79
C ILE A 237 -0.55 8.97 1.84
N VAL A 238 -0.69 7.66 1.63
CA VAL A 238 0.16 6.85 0.75
C VAL A 238 -0.57 6.63 -0.58
N PHE A 239 0.06 6.94 -1.71
CA PHE A 239 -0.60 6.97 -3.01
C PHE A 239 0.31 6.71 -4.21
N TYR A 240 -0.29 6.49 -5.37
CA TYR A 240 0.35 6.46 -6.69
C TYR A 240 -0.06 7.68 -7.54
N GLY A 241 0.91 8.28 -8.23
CA GLY A 241 0.66 9.22 -9.33
C GLY A 241 0.55 8.45 -10.66
N LEU A 242 -0.44 8.79 -11.48
CA LEU A 242 -0.59 8.19 -12.82
C LEU A 242 0.21 8.97 -13.85
N ALA A 243 1.10 8.27 -14.57
CA ALA A 243 1.70 8.80 -15.79
C ALA A 243 0.58 9.22 -16.74
N PRO A 244 0.63 10.42 -17.36
CA PRO A 244 -0.32 10.77 -18.39
C PRO A 244 -0.22 9.72 -19.49
N SER A 245 -1.31 8.97 -19.68
CA SER A 245 -1.47 8.11 -20.84
C SER A 245 -1.23 8.97 -22.07
N SER A 246 -0.13 8.72 -22.78
CA SER A 246 0.10 9.27 -24.10
C SER A 246 -0.90 8.59 -25.03
N SER A 247 -2.10 9.17 -25.14
CA SER A 247 -2.97 8.92 -26.26
C SER A 247 -2.28 9.48 -27.49
N LYS A 248 -1.43 8.67 -28.13
CA LYS A 248 -1.07 8.91 -29.52
C LYS A 248 -2.34 8.64 -30.33
N SER A 249 -3.14 9.68 -30.56
CA SER A 249 -4.05 9.69 -31.70
C SER A 249 -3.20 9.61 -32.96
N ASN A 250 -3.07 8.42 -33.54
CA ASN A 250 -2.60 8.29 -34.92
C ASN A 250 -3.68 8.88 -35.83
N GLY A 251 -3.65 10.20 -36.01
CA GLY A 251 -4.33 10.88 -37.10
C GLY A 251 -3.61 10.51 -38.40
N PHE A 252 -4.10 9.48 -39.09
CA PHE A 252 -3.81 9.28 -40.50
C PHE A 252 -4.58 10.34 -41.29
N THR A 253 -3.92 11.47 -41.61
CA THR A 253 -4.35 12.32 -42.72
C THR A 253 -3.93 11.62 -44.02
N VAL A 254 -4.93 11.13 -44.76
CA VAL A 254 -4.75 10.70 -46.14
C VAL A 254 -4.84 11.97 -46.99
N ASP A 255 -3.69 12.46 -47.46
CA ASP A 255 -3.64 13.52 -48.46
C ASP A 255 -4.17 12.96 -49.80
N ILE A 256 -5.37 13.40 -50.18
CA ILE A 256 -5.93 13.17 -51.51
C ILE A 256 -5.50 14.38 -52.38
N PRO A 257 -4.73 14.20 -53.46
CA PRO A 257 -4.40 15.31 -54.34
C PRO A 257 -5.64 15.75 -55.14
N PRO A 258 -5.80 17.06 -55.39
CA PRO A 258 -6.96 17.58 -56.13
C PRO A 258 -6.91 17.16 -57.60
N PHE A 259 -8.08 16.74 -58.10
CA PHE A 259 -8.36 16.52 -59.52
C PHE A 259 -8.10 17.82 -60.30
N ALA A 260 -7.38 17.71 -61.42
CA ALA A 260 -7.31 18.74 -62.43
C ALA A 260 -8.60 18.72 -63.26
N GLU A 261 -9.31 19.84 -63.33
CA GLU A 261 -10.28 20.14 -64.39
C GLU A 261 -9.65 21.17 -65.35
N GLU A 262 -9.75 20.84 -66.63
CA GLU A 262 -9.46 21.55 -67.90
C GLU A 262 -8.55 22.79 -67.93
#